data_AF-A0A6H1C283-F1
#
_entry.id   AF-A0A6H1C283-F1
#
_cell.length_a   1.000
_cell.length_b   1.000
_cell.length_c   1.000
_cell.angle_alpha   90.00
_cell.angle_beta   90.00
_cell.angle_gamma   90.00
#
_symmetry.space_group_name_H-M   'P 1'
#
loop_
_entity.id
_entity.type
_entity.pdbx_description
1 polymer ?
#
loop_
_entity_poly.entity_id
_entity_poly.type
_entity_poly.pdbx_seq_one_letter_code
_entity_poly.pdbx_strand_id
1 'polypeptide(L)'
;MDPVEINAGNWYLLAERPDEWAAGTGYHWSVREATTADVEATVELRPDGTLTGSAEPGCEDALAAALAAVRRFAESAWNMAVTEST
;
A
#
# COMPACT_ATOMS: atom_id res chain seq x y z
N MET A 1 11.63 9.28 4.76
CA MET A 1 10.75 9.63 3.62
C MET A 1 9.44 10.14 4.19
N ASP A 2 8.82 11.13 3.55
CA ASP A 2 7.49 11.58 3.95
C ASP A 2 6.42 10.53 3.57
N PRO A 3 5.42 10.29 4.44
CA PRO A 3 4.30 9.40 4.13
C PRO A 3 3.54 9.82 2.86
N VAL A 4 3.18 8.85 2.03
CA VAL A 4 2.50 9.09 0.74
C VAL A 4 1.14 8.42 0.74
N GLU A 5 0.09 9.17 0.37
CA GLU A 5 -1.24 8.62 0.12
C GLU A 5 -1.43 8.31 -1.38
N ILE A 6 -2.18 7.25 -1.70
CA ILE A 6 -2.38 6.81 -3.09
C ILE A 6 -3.87 6.61 -3.37
N ASN A 7 -4.39 7.18 -4.46
CA ASN A 7 -5.73 6.83 -4.94
C ASN A 7 -5.66 5.55 -5.80
N ALA A 8 -6.58 4.63 -5.55
CA ALA A 8 -6.68 3.33 -6.22
C ALA A 8 -8.12 3.06 -6.69
N GLY A 9 -8.73 4.04 -7.37
CA GLY A 9 -10.11 3.93 -7.86
C GLY A 9 -11.13 4.14 -6.75
N ASN A 10 -11.87 3.10 -6.38
CA ASN A 10 -12.86 3.13 -5.29
C ASN A 10 -12.22 3.19 -3.90
N TRP A 11 -10.90 3.04 -3.82
CA TRP A 11 -10.14 3.08 -2.57
C TRP A 11 -9.12 4.20 -2.55
N TYR A 12 -8.72 4.58 -1.35
CA TYR A 12 -7.50 5.33 -1.11
C TYR A 12 -6.64 4.61 -0.08
N LEU A 13 -5.33 4.71 -0.26
CA LEU A 13 -4.32 4.16 0.63
C LEU A 13 -3.83 5.29 1.53
N LEU A 14 -4.09 5.16 2.82
CA LEU A 14 -3.63 6.08 3.84
C LEU A 14 -2.32 5.54 4.44
N ALA A 15 -1.27 6.34 4.42
CA ALA A 15 0.01 5.93 4.97
C ALA A 15 -0.06 5.78 6.51
N GLU A 16 0.51 4.69 7.00
CA GLU A 16 0.58 4.33 8.42
C GLU A 16 2.04 4.29 8.88
N ARG A 17 2.28 4.30 10.20
CA ARG A 17 3.62 4.18 10.82
C ARG A 17 4.65 5.21 10.29
N PRO A 18 4.39 6.51 10.42
CA PRO A 18 5.24 7.56 9.83
C PRO A 18 6.71 7.51 10.27
N ASP A 19 7.01 7.00 11.47
CA ASP A 19 8.38 6.82 11.95
C ASP A 19 9.17 5.79 11.10
N GLU A 20 8.53 4.73 10.63
CA GLU A 20 9.16 3.72 9.76
C GLU A 20 9.40 4.26 8.35
N TRP A 21 8.49 5.10 7.85
CA TRP A 21 8.69 5.85 6.60
C TRP A 21 9.85 6.82 6.74
N ALA A 22 9.93 7.56 7.86
CA ALA A 22 11.02 8.48 8.15
C ALA A 22 12.37 7.76 8.18
N ALA A 23 12.42 6.58 8.83
CA ALA A 23 13.60 5.74 8.92
C ALA A 23 13.91 4.94 7.63
N GLY A 24 12.96 4.84 6.70
CA GLY A 24 13.11 4.04 5.47
C GLY A 24 13.19 2.55 5.75
N THR A 25 12.53 2.07 6.80
CA THR A 25 12.54 0.66 7.23
C THR A 25 11.32 -0.13 6.77
N GLY A 26 10.26 0.57 6.37
CA GLY A 26 9.04 -0.02 5.84
C GLY A 26 8.02 1.07 5.48
N TYR A 27 7.20 0.79 4.47
CA TYR A 27 6.16 1.69 3.98
C TYR A 27 4.83 0.96 4.07
N HIS A 28 3.95 1.43 4.96
CA HIS A 28 2.69 0.77 5.28
C HIS A 28 1.51 1.65 4.90
N TRP A 29 0.46 1.02 4.39
CA TRP A 29 -0.81 1.67 4.09
C TRP A 29 -1.99 0.88 4.65
N SER A 30 -2.99 1.60 5.17
CA SER A 30 -4.36 1.10 5.26
C SER A 30 -5.08 1.37 3.93
N VAL A 31 -5.81 0.40 3.41
CA VAL A 31 -6.63 0.51 2.19
C VAL A 31 -8.06 0.78 2.62
N ARG A 32 -8.59 1.93 2.22
CA ARG A 32 -9.88 2.42 2.70
C ARG A 32 -10.86 2.65 1.58
N GLU A 33 -12.10 2.21 1.76
CA GLU A 33 -13.19 2.53 0.82
C GLU A 33 -13.43 4.05 0.81
N ALA A 34 -13.55 4.64 -0.37
CA ALA A 34 -13.52 6.10 -0.53
C ALA A 34 -14.75 6.81 0.06
N THR A 35 -15.87 6.12 0.22
CA THR A 35 -17.14 6.70 0.68
C THR A 35 -17.33 6.56 2.18
N THR A 36 -17.05 5.38 2.74
CA THR A 36 -17.27 5.04 4.15
C THR A 36 -16.01 5.19 5.00
N ALA A 37 -14.84 5.24 4.38
CA ALA A 37 -13.52 5.24 5.02
C ALA A 37 -13.21 3.96 5.84
N ASP A 38 -14.00 2.90 5.66
CA ASP A 38 -13.75 1.58 6.26
C ASP A 38 -12.42 1.01 5.76
N VAL A 39 -11.66 0.37 6.66
CA VAL A 39 -10.41 -0.31 6.29
C VAL A 39 -10.77 -1.70 5.79
N GLU A 40 -10.43 -1.98 4.54
CA GLU A 40 -10.78 -3.23 3.84
C GLU A 40 -9.55 -4.11 3.56
N ALA A 41 -8.36 -3.50 3.56
CA ALA A 41 -7.09 -4.21 3.45
C ALA A 41 -5.93 -3.40 4.04
N THR A 42 -4.76 -4.03 4.13
CA THR A 42 -3.49 -3.39 4.46
C THR A 42 -2.40 -3.84 3.50
N VAL A 43 -1.45 -2.95 3.20
CA VAL A 43 -0.31 -3.22 2.32
C VAL A 43 0.99 -2.76 2.98
N GLU A 44 2.05 -3.57 2.87
CA GLU A 44 3.42 -3.27 3.29
C GLU A 44 4.34 -3.38 2.08
N LEU A 45 5.13 -2.33 1.82
CA LEU A 45 6.28 -2.36 0.93
C LEU A 45 7.55 -2.23 1.77
N ARG A 46 8.45 -3.22 1.66
CA ARG A 46 9.74 -3.19 2.32
C ARG A 46 10.80 -2.49 1.45
N PRO A 47 11.89 -1.97 2.05
CA PRO A 47 12.94 -1.26 1.31
C PRO A 47 13.69 -2.11 0.28
N ASP A 48 13.62 -3.43 0.38
CA ASP A 48 14.18 -4.38 -0.58
C ASP A 48 13.25 -4.65 -1.79
N GLY A 49 12.08 -4.02 -1.84
CA GLY A 49 11.09 -4.18 -2.90
C GLY A 49 10.06 -5.28 -2.63
N THR A 50 10.15 -5.98 -1.50
CA THR A 50 9.13 -6.98 -1.14
C THR A 50 7.79 -6.31 -0.83
N LEU A 51 6.76 -6.65 -1.60
CA LEU A 51 5.39 -6.16 -1.45
C LEU A 51 4.48 -7.28 -0.93
N THR A 52 3.76 -7.00 0.16
CA THR A 52 2.80 -7.90 0.78
C THR A 52 1.52 -7.16 1.16
N GLY A 53 0.45 -7.90 1.40
CA GLY A 53 -0.77 -7.34 1.95
C GLY A 53 -1.77 -8.38 2.40
N SER A 54 -2.83 -7.93 3.05
CA SER A 54 -3.91 -8.76 3.57
C SER A 54 -5.23 -8.02 3.45
N ALA A 55 -6.28 -8.74 3.04
CA ALA A 55 -7.64 -8.23 2.93
C ALA A 55 -8.47 -8.74 4.11
N GLU A 56 -9.42 -7.92 4.55
CA GLU A 56 -10.56 -8.44 5.30
C GLU A 56 -11.38 -9.41 4.42
N PRO A 57 -12.11 -10.38 5.00
CA PRO A 57 -12.88 -11.34 4.21
C PRO A 57 -13.89 -10.65 3.25
N GLY A 58 -13.84 -11.01 1.97
CA GLY A 58 -14.70 -10.42 0.94
C GLY A 58 -14.20 -9.10 0.35
N CYS A 59 -13.02 -8.63 0.78
CA CYS A 59 -12.39 -7.39 0.32
C CYS A 59 -11.18 -7.62 -0.60
N GLU A 60 -11.13 -8.77 -1.29
CA GLU A 60 -10.00 -9.16 -2.13
C GLU A 60 -9.75 -8.18 -3.29
N ASP A 61 -10.81 -7.56 -3.83
CA ASP A 61 -10.70 -6.54 -4.87
C ASP A 61 -9.98 -5.27 -4.37
N ALA A 62 -10.22 -4.88 -3.11
CA ALA A 62 -9.55 -3.74 -2.48
C ALA A 62 -8.04 -4.00 -2.36
N LEU A 63 -7.67 -5.20 -1.90
CA LEU A 63 -6.27 -5.61 -1.81
C LEU A 63 -5.60 -5.67 -3.18
N ALA A 64 -6.27 -6.26 -4.18
CA ALA A 64 -5.72 -6.35 -5.54
C ALA A 64 -5.48 -4.97 -6.16
N ALA A 65 -6.43 -4.04 -6.01
CA ALA A 65 -6.28 -2.66 -6.46
C ALA A 65 -5.13 -1.94 -5.74
N ALA A 66 -5.01 -2.13 -4.42
CA ALA A 66 -3.96 -1.53 -3.62
C ALA A 66 -2.57 -2.04 -3.98
N LEU A 67 -2.38 -3.36 -4.12
CA LEU A 67 -1.11 -3.96 -4.52
C LEU A 67 -0.67 -3.46 -5.90
N ALA A 68 -1.57 -3.42 -6.87
CA ALA A 68 -1.28 -2.88 -8.20
C ALA A 68 -0.88 -1.39 -8.16
N ALA A 69 -1.56 -0.59 -7.35
CA ALA A 69 -1.27 0.83 -7.21
C ALA A 69 0.09 1.08 -6.55
N VAL A 70 0.38 0.41 -5.43
CA VAL A 70 1.68 0.52 -4.72
C VAL A 70 2.82 0.05 -5.61
N ARG A 71 2.65 -1.06 -6.31
CA ARG A 71 3.65 -1.56 -7.26
C ARG A 71 3.97 -0.54 -8.33
N ARG A 72 2.95 -0.03 -9.04
CA ARG A 72 3.14 0.98 -10.09
C ARG A 72 3.84 2.22 -9.55
N PHE A 73 3.44 2.67 -8.36
CA PHE A 73 4.03 3.83 -7.70
C PHE A 73 5.51 3.60 -7.37
N ALA A 74 5.86 2.49 -6.72
CA ALA A 74 7.24 2.19 -6.36
C ALA A 74 8.13 2.01 -7.58
N GLU A 75 7.67 1.29 -8.61
CA GLU A 75 8.39 1.08 -9.86
C GLU A 75 8.59 2.39 -10.63
N SER A 76 7.61 3.30 -10.62
CA SER A 76 7.66 4.53 -11.43
C SER A 76 8.28 5.73 -10.71
N ALA A 77 7.83 6.00 -9.48
CA ALA A 77 8.22 7.19 -8.72
C ALA A 77 9.52 6.99 -7.96
N TRP A 78 9.78 5.78 -7.46
CA TRP A 78 10.99 5.45 -6.70
C TRP A 78 12.00 4.63 -7.49
N ASN A 79 11.67 4.24 -8.73
CA ASN A 79 12.52 3.40 -9.57
C ASN A 79 12.96 2.10 -8.84
N MET A 80 12.05 1.53 -8.06
CA MET A 80 12.26 0.34 -7.23
C MET A 80 11.72 -0.90 -7.94
N ALA A 81 12.51 -1.97 -8.02
CA ALA A 81 12.01 -3.27 -8.47
C ALA A 81 11.14 -3.89 -7.37
N VAL A 82 9.92 -4.30 -7.71
CA VAL A 82 8.95 -4.85 -6.75
C VAL A 82 8.78 -6.35 -6.97
N THR A 83 8.78 -7.10 -5.88
CA THR A 83 8.49 -8.55 -5.86
C THR A 83 7.33 -8.81 -4.91
N GLU A 84 6.29 -9.46 -5.42
CA GLU A 84 5.14 -9.86 -4.59
C GLU A 84 5.44 -11.21 -3.93
N SER A 85 5.24 -11.28 -2.62
CA SER A 85 5.28 -12.56 -1.90
C SER A 85 3.85 -13.03 -1.65
N THR A 86 3.53 -14.25 -2.12
CA THR A 86 2.23 -14.91 -1.92
C THR A 86 1.98 -15.27 -0.45
#